data_AF-A0A3C1JBZ4-F1
#
_entry.id   AF-A0A3C1JBZ4-F1
#
_cell.length_a   1.000
_cell.length_b   1.000
_cell.length_c   1.000
_cell.angle_alpha   90.00
_cell.angle_beta   90.00
_cell.angle_gamma   90.00
#
_symmetry.space_group_name_H-M   'P 1'
#
loop_
_entity.id
_entity.type
_entity.pdbx_description
1 polymer ?
#
loop_
_entity_poly.entity_id
_entity_poly.type
_entity_poly.pdbx_seq_one_letter_code
_entity_poly.pdbx_strand_id
1 'polypeptide(L)'
;MIAALRLVMERRRVSQDLLKAHFGSSARATNILSILEMNNFIHKPEGSNRWEIYFDKIESHLASAAAGPQPQPEIDNEPLEKEFTRNE
;
A
#
# COMPACT_ATOMS: atom_id res chain seq x y z
N MET A 1 -7.35 -11.32 2.94
CA MET A 1 -6.55 -10.16 2.49
C MET A 1 -5.20 -10.09 3.19
N ILE A 2 -5.17 -10.01 4.52
CA ILE A 2 -3.94 -9.89 5.34
C ILE A 2 -2.88 -10.97 5.00
N ALA A 3 -3.30 -12.22 4.80
CA ALA A 3 -2.38 -13.29 4.42
C ALA A 3 -1.66 -13.05 3.07
N ALA A 4 -2.32 -12.41 2.10
CA ALA A 4 -1.70 -12.09 0.81
C ALA A 4 -0.69 -10.95 0.94
N LEU A 5 -1.01 -9.91 1.71
CA LEU A 5 -0.08 -8.81 2.01
C LEU A 5 1.19 -9.31 2.71
N ARG A 6 1.04 -10.19 3.71
CA ARG A 6 2.16 -10.83 4.39
C ARG A 6 3.02 -11.66 3.43
N LEU A 7 2.39 -12.44 2.55
CA LEU A 7 3.10 -13.23 1.54
C LEU A 7 3.92 -12.35 0.58
N VAL A 8 3.33 -11.23 0.13
CA VAL A 8 4.00 -10.28 -0.77
C VAL A 8 5.20 -9.64 -0.07
N MET A 9 5.08 -9.28 1.20
CA MET A 9 6.19 -8.78 2.00
C MET A 9 7.30 -9.82 2.20
N GLU A 10 6.94 -11.05 2.58
CA GLU A 10 7.91 -12.13 2.83
C GLU A 10 8.70 -12.49 1.57
N ARG A 11 8.02 -12.60 0.43
CA ARG A 11 8.65 -12.97 -0.85
C ARG A 11 9.22 -11.78 -1.62
N ARG A 12 8.96 -10.55 -1.16
CA ARG A 12 9.26 -9.27 -1.82
C ARG A 12 8.88 -9.24 -3.31
N ARG A 13 7.82 -9.98 -3.67
CA ARG A 13 7.35 -10.12 -5.05
C ARG A 13 5.84 -10.38 -5.07
N VAL A 14 5.19 -9.98 -6.15
CA VAL A 14 3.77 -10.26 -6.37
C VAL A 14 3.55 -10.71 -7.82
N SER A 15 2.81 -11.79 -8.00
CA SER A 15 2.38 -12.27 -9.31
C SER A 15 1.14 -13.15 -9.17
N GLN A 16 0.41 -13.32 -10.26
CA GLN A 16 -0.75 -14.22 -10.29
C GLN A 16 -0.33 -15.65 -9.95
N ASP A 17 0.81 -16.12 -10.47
CA ASP A 17 1.35 -17.46 -10.18
C ASP A 17 1.72 -17.64 -8.71
N LEU A 18 2.34 -16.64 -8.06
CA LEU A 18 2.66 -16.70 -6.64
C LEU A 18 1.38 -16.88 -5.81
N LEU A 19 0.37 -16.07 -6.09
CA LEU A 19 -0.90 -16.11 -5.37
C LEU A 19 -1.66 -17.40 -5.69
N LYS A 20 -1.64 -17.86 -6.93
CA LYS A 20 -2.25 -19.13 -7.34
C LYS A 20 -1.58 -20.32 -6.64
N ALA A 21 -0.25 -20.33 -6.55
CA ALA A 21 0.49 -21.39 -5.86
C ALA A 21 0.19 -21.44 -4.36
N HIS A 22 -0.02 -20.28 -3.73
CA HIS A 22 -0.31 -20.20 -2.30
C HIS A 22 -1.79 -20.43 -1.95
N PHE A 23 -2.72 -19.89 -2.75
CA PHE A 23 -4.17 -19.95 -2.47
C PHE A 23 -4.91 -21.04 -3.26
N GLY A 24 -4.23 -21.74 -4.18
CA GLY A 24 -4.76 -22.86 -4.97
C GLY A 24 -5.81 -22.48 -6.02
N SER A 25 -6.11 -21.20 -6.22
CA SER A 25 -7.20 -20.75 -7.09
C SER A 25 -6.79 -19.53 -7.92
N SER A 26 -6.89 -19.67 -9.24
CA SER A 26 -6.61 -18.59 -10.21
C SER A 26 -7.61 -17.43 -10.08
N ALA A 27 -8.90 -17.72 -9.91
CA ALA A 27 -9.93 -16.70 -9.70
C ALA A 27 -9.64 -15.88 -8.44
N ARG A 28 -9.26 -16.54 -7.34
CA ARG A 28 -8.89 -15.87 -6.09
C ARG A 28 -7.62 -15.02 -6.27
N ALA A 29 -6.62 -15.52 -7.00
CA ALA A 29 -5.38 -14.79 -7.27
C ALA A 29 -5.65 -13.48 -8.04
N THR A 30 -6.47 -13.54 -9.09
CA THR A 30 -6.85 -12.34 -9.86
C THR A 30 -7.61 -11.34 -9.00
N ASN A 31 -8.58 -11.82 -8.20
CA ASN A 31 -9.34 -10.95 -7.30
C ASN A 31 -8.42 -10.26 -6.28
N ILE A 32 -7.49 -11.01 -5.67
CA ILE A 32 -6.49 -10.45 -4.76
C ILE A 32 -5.64 -9.39 -5.46
N LEU A 33 -5.14 -9.64 -6.68
CA LEU A 33 -4.37 -8.65 -7.44
C LEU A 33 -5.16 -7.37 -7.67
N SER A 34 -6.40 -7.47 -8.15
CA SER A 34 -7.25 -6.31 -8.39
C SER A 34 -7.48 -5.50 -7.12
N ILE A 35 -7.69 -6.16 -5.97
CA ILE A 35 -7.87 -5.44 -4.71
C ILE A 35 -6.56 -4.80 -4.23
N LEU A 36 -5.41 -5.47 -4.42
CA LEU A 36 -4.11 -4.88 -4.06
C LEU A 36 -3.79 -3.65 -4.91
N GLU A 37 -4.15 -3.68 -6.19
CA GLU A 37 -3.99 -2.57 -7.13
C GLU A 37 -4.94 -1.41 -6.80
N MET A 38 -6.23 -1.69 -6.58
CA MET A 38 -7.23 -0.69 -6.17
C MET A 38 -6.85 0.05 -4.88
N ASN A 39 -6.24 -0.66 -3.92
CA ASN A 39 -5.77 -0.08 -2.67
C ASN A 39 -4.38 0.58 -2.79
N ASN A 40 -3.81 0.66 -3.99
CA ASN A 40 -2.48 1.24 -4.23
C ASN A 40 -1.35 0.56 -3.42
N PHE A 41 -1.49 -0.73 -3.11
CA PHE A 41 -0.41 -1.53 -2.51
C PHE A 41 0.57 -2.02 -3.55
N ILE A 42 0.06 -2.29 -4.75
CA ILE A 42 0.87 -2.69 -5.91
C ILE A 42 0.45 -1.84 -7.10
N HIS A 43 1.38 -1.64 -8.03
CA HIS A 43 1.11 -0.96 -9.29
C HIS A 43 1.78 -1.71 -10.44
N LYS A 44 1.13 -1.74 -11.59
CA LYS A 44 1.71 -2.29 -12.80
C LYS A 44 2.01 -1.12 -13.77
N PRO A 45 3.29 -0.78 -14.00
CA PRO A 45 3.65 0.24 -14.97
C PRO A 45 3.27 -0.19 -16.38
N GLU A 46 2.71 0.71 -17.17
CA GLU A 46 2.49 0.46 -18.59
C GLU A 46 3.81 0.15 -19.30
N GLY A 47 3.84 -0.93 -20.09
CA GLY A 47 5.04 -1.41 -20.77
C GLY A 47 5.99 -2.25 -19.90
N SER A 48 5.66 -2.51 -18.62
CA SER A 48 6.45 -3.38 -17.74
C SER A 48 5.68 -4.65 -17.37
N ASN A 49 6.40 -5.79 -17.40
CA ASN A 49 5.89 -7.06 -16.87
C ASN A 49 6.17 -7.23 -15.36
N ARG A 50 6.78 -6.22 -14.72
CA ARG A 50 7.07 -6.25 -13.29
C ARG A 50 6.05 -5.42 -12.54
N TRP A 51 5.54 -5.98 -11.44
CA TRP A 51 4.75 -5.26 -10.46
C TRP A 51 5.67 -4.45 -9.55
N GLU A 52 5.32 -3.19 -9.35
CA GLU A 52 5.87 -2.35 -8.31
C GLU A 52 5.08 -2.57 -7.02
N ILE A 53 5.78 -2.67 -5.89
CA ILE A 53 5.17 -2.97 -4.58
C ILE A 53 5.49 -1.81 -3.65
N TYR A 54 4.47 -1.20 -3.08
CA TYR A 54 4.60 -0.12 -2.11
C TYR A 54 4.66 -0.71 -0.69
N PHE A 55 5.85 -1.15 -0.28
CA PHE A 55 6.06 -1.78 1.01
C PHE A 55 5.63 -0.89 2.18
N ASP A 56 5.91 0.41 2.14
CA ASP A 56 5.52 1.37 3.18
C ASP A 56 4.00 1.38 3.46
N LYS A 57 3.20 1.39 2.38
CA LYS A 57 1.73 1.36 2.50
C LYS A 57 1.23 0.03 3.07
N ILE A 58 1.86 -1.07 2.64
CA ILE A 58 1.51 -2.41 3.11
C ILE A 58 1.83 -2.55 4.60
N GLU A 59 3.02 -2.12 5.03
CA GLU A 59 3.42 -2.14 6.44
C GLU A 59 2.49 -1.29 7.30
N SER A 60 2.20 -0.06 6.88
CA SER A 60 1.27 0.83 7.59
C SER A 60 -0.13 0.20 7.71
N HIS A 61 -0.62 -0.43 6.65
CA HIS A 61 -1.92 -1.11 6.67
C HIS A 61 -1.92 -2.37 7.54
N LEU A 62 -0.84 -3.15 7.52
CA LEU A 62 -0.70 -4.33 8.38
C LEU A 62 -0.57 -3.94 9.86
N ALA A 63 0.13 -2.84 10.15
CA ALA A 63 0.24 -2.28 11.49
C ALA A 63 -1.13 -1.77 11.99
N SER A 64 -1.88 -1.04 11.15
CA SER A 64 -3.23 -0.57 11.48
C SER A 64 -4.26 -1.70 11.60
N ALA A 65 -4.07 -2.80 10.87
CA ALA A 65 -4.91 -4.00 11.02
C ALA A 65 -4.58 -4.79 12.29
N ALA A 66 -3.35 -4.69 12.82
CA ALA A 66 -2.89 -5.40 14.02
C ALA A 66 -3.03 -4.58 15.31
N ALA A 67 -2.90 -3.26 15.20
CA ALA A 67 -3.07 -2.29 16.27
C ALA A 67 -4.16 -1.31 15.82
N GLY A 68 -5.24 -1.20 16.60
CA GLY A 68 -6.33 -0.26 16.34
C GLY A 68 -5.86 1.15 15.96
N PRO A 69 -6.74 1.94 15.30
CA PRO A 69 -6.40 3.01 14.37
C PRO A 69 -5.24 3.86 14.87
N GLN A 70 -4.09 3.75 14.21
CA GLN A 70 -2.96 4.64 14.45
C GLN A 70 -3.10 5.89 13.58
N PRO A 71 -2.79 7.08 14.11
CA PRO A 71 -2.97 8.35 13.41
C PRO A 71 -2.10 8.39 12.16
N GLN A 72 -2.67 8.83 11.04
CA GLN A 72 -1.88 9.23 9.88
C GLN A 72 -0.91 10.34 10.32
N PRO A 73 0.34 10.35 9.84
CA PRO A 73 1.20 11.51 10.01
C PRO A 73 0.50 12.70 9.34
N GLU A 74 0.11 13.65 10.17
CA GLU A 74 -0.43 14.95 9.83
C GLU A 74 0.51 15.55 8.78
N ILE A 75 0.01 15.73 7.54
CA ILE A 75 0.73 16.50 6.54
C ILE A 75 0.76 17.93 7.10
N ASP A 76 1.93 18.30 7.59
CA ASP A 76 2.31 19.63 8.06
C ASP A 76 2.05 20.63 6.92
N ASN A 77 0.82 21.16 6.86
CA ASN A 77 0.55 22.37 6.11
C ASN A 77 1.01 23.52 7.01
N GLU A 78 2.30 23.82 6.92
CA GLU A 78 2.92 25.01 7.47
C GLU A 78 2.01 26.23 7.17
N PRO A 79 1.39 26.88 8.17
CA PRO A 79 0.68 28.12 7.93
C PRO A 79 1.74 29.20 7.79
N LEU A 80 2.04 29.58 6.55
CA LEU A 80 2.85 30.75 6.22
C LEU A 80 2.05 32.03 6.49
N GLU A 81 1.55 32.19 7.73
CA GLU A 81 1.09 33.47 8.24
C GLU A 81 2.32 34.30 8.58
N LYS A 82 2.82 35.02 7.58
CA LYS A 82 3.71 36.15 7.81
C LYS A 82 2.91 37.25 8.51
N GLU A 83 2.90 37.22 9.83
CA GLU A 83 2.67 38.41 10.65
C GLU A 83 3.65 39.50 10.22
N PHE A 84 3.15 40.48 9.47
CA PHE A 84 3.73 41.82 9.44
C PHE A 84 2.75 42.76 10.14
N THR A 85 2.74 42.68 11.47
CA THR A 85 2.40 43.86 12.25
C THR A 85 3.62 44.77 12.25
N ARG A 86 3.52 45.91 11.56
CA ARG A 86 4.28 47.09 11.95
C ARG A 86 3.54 48.36 11.59
N ASN A 87 2.88 48.91 12.60
CA ASN A 87 2.64 50.35 12.75
C ASN A 87 3.96 51.12 12.56
N GLU A 88 3.93 52.19 11.75
CA GLU A 88 4.19 53.57 12.16
C GLU A 88 3.67 54.55 11.09
#